data_AF-A0A0D0BDL1-F1
#
_entry.id   AF-A0A0D0BDL1-F1
#
_cell.length_a   1.000
_cell.length_b   1.000
_cell.length_c   1.000
_cell.angle_alpha   90.00
_cell.angle_beta   90.00
_cell.angle_gamma   90.00
#
_symmetry.space_group_name_H-M   'P 1'
#
loop_
_entity.id
_entity.type
_entity.pdbx_description
1 polymer ?
#
loop_
_entity_poly.entity_id
_entity_poly.type
_entity_poly.pdbx_seq_one_letter_code
_entity_poly.pdbx_strand_id
1 'polypeptide(L)'
;LPNSYKNPPIWDLSQPHLLVHWLEALESIFDGAAVTEEQLKIKFALDWVSFPMKDILISFSSITTPNWKYFKRDLETLFPDTINDECGSMYKLEEIIDWVTPITLHKREKLCLYDIVFEREVSKL
;
A
#
# COMPACT_ATOMS: atom_id res chain seq x y z
N LEU A 1 0.42 7.41 -23.74
CA LEU A 1 1.10 7.40 -22.42
C LEU A 1 0.06 7.61 -21.35
N PRO A 2 0.13 6.89 -20.22
CA PRO A 2 -0.77 7.01 -19.06
C PRO A 2 -1.06 8.43 -18.54
N ASN A 3 -0.40 9.48 -19.06
CA ASN A 3 -0.78 10.88 -18.91
C ASN A 3 -2.24 11.21 -19.27
N SER A 4 -2.98 10.30 -19.93
CA SER A 4 -4.42 10.40 -20.19
C SER A 4 -5.32 9.70 -19.16
N TYR A 5 -4.76 9.08 -18.12
CA TYR A 5 -5.55 8.47 -17.05
C TYR A 5 -6.23 9.59 -16.26
N LYS A 6 -7.56 9.70 -16.39
CA LYS A 6 -8.32 10.80 -15.77
C LYS A 6 -8.25 10.78 -14.24
N ASN A 7 -8.09 9.59 -13.66
CA ASN A 7 -7.99 9.36 -12.22
C ASN A 7 -6.86 8.37 -11.94
N PRO A 8 -5.59 8.80 -11.87
CA PRO A 8 -4.52 7.92 -11.44
C PRO A 8 -4.71 7.49 -9.97
N PRO A 9 -4.32 6.27 -9.59
CA PRO A 9 -4.34 5.86 -8.19
C PRO A 9 -3.24 6.65 -7.45
N ILE A 10 -3.63 7.65 -6.67
CA ILE A 10 -2.68 8.44 -5.86
C ILE A 10 -2.46 7.72 -4.53
N TRP A 11 -1.21 7.54 -4.14
CA TRP A 11 -0.85 6.99 -2.83
C TRP A 11 -0.03 7.99 -1.99
N ASP A 12 -0.25 7.97 -0.68
CA ASP A 12 0.46 8.82 0.27
C ASP A 12 0.57 8.21 1.68
N LEU A 13 1.26 8.94 2.55
CA LEU A 13 1.52 8.53 3.94
C LEU A 13 0.30 8.59 4.86
N SER A 14 -0.83 9.13 4.42
CA SER A 14 -2.08 9.04 5.20
C SER A 14 -2.69 7.64 5.12
N GLN A 15 -2.34 6.86 4.07
CA GLN A 15 -2.85 5.52 3.83
C GLN A 15 -1.72 4.55 3.42
N PRO A 16 -0.70 4.35 4.27
CA PRO A 16 0.47 3.53 3.92
C PRO A 16 0.09 2.08 3.62
N HIS A 17 -0.95 1.54 4.26
CA HIS A 17 -1.52 0.21 4.04
C HIS A 17 -1.98 -0.06 2.60
N LEU A 18 -2.38 0.98 1.87
CA LEU A 18 -2.77 0.83 0.47
C LEU A 18 -1.58 0.67 -0.47
N LEU A 19 -0.34 0.65 0.04
CA LEU A 19 0.86 0.51 -0.78
C LEU A 19 0.80 -0.71 -1.69
N VAL A 20 0.41 -1.88 -1.17
CA VAL A 20 0.31 -3.11 -1.96
C VAL A 20 -0.76 -2.98 -3.04
N HIS A 21 -1.97 -2.53 -2.68
CA HIS A 21 -3.05 -2.31 -3.63
C HIS A 21 -2.70 -1.27 -4.69
N TRP A 22 -1.97 -0.24 -4.31
CA TRP A 22 -1.46 0.78 -5.22
C TRP A 22 -0.45 0.16 -6.19
N LEU A 23 0.52 -0.61 -5.71
CA LEU A 23 1.50 -1.32 -6.55
C LEU A 23 0.82 -2.29 -7.53
N GLU A 24 -0.19 -3.03 -7.09
CA GLU A 24 -0.99 -3.92 -7.95
C GLU A 24 -1.74 -3.13 -9.03
N ALA A 25 -2.34 -1.98 -8.66
CA ALA A 25 -3.02 -1.10 -9.61
C ALA A 25 -2.04 -0.56 -10.66
N LEU A 26 -0.82 -0.18 -10.26
CA LEU A 26 0.22 0.25 -11.19
C LEU A 26 0.60 -0.84 -12.18
N GLU A 27 0.85 -2.07 -11.71
CA GLU A 27 1.18 -3.20 -12.59
C GLU A 27 0.06 -3.46 -13.60
N SER A 28 -1.20 -3.48 -13.14
CA SER A 28 -2.35 -3.66 -14.03
C SER A 28 -2.44 -2.56 -15.11
N ILE A 29 -2.17 -1.30 -14.75
CA ILE A 29 -2.14 -0.19 -15.70
C ILE A 29 -0.97 -0.32 -16.67
N PHE A 30 0.22 -0.67 -16.19
CA PHE A 30 1.41 -0.83 -17.03
C PHE A 30 1.25 -1.97 -18.02
N ASP A 31 0.71 -3.10 -17.58
CA ASP A 31 0.41 -4.24 -18.43
C ASP A 31 -0.65 -3.89 -19.48
N GLY A 32 -1.76 -3.26 -19.04
CA GLY A 32 -2.84 -2.83 -19.94
C GLY A 32 -2.40 -1.77 -20.97
N ALA A 33 -1.42 -0.95 -20.64
CA ALA A 33 -0.86 0.06 -21.53
C ALA A 33 0.45 -0.37 -22.23
N ALA A 34 0.87 -1.63 -22.08
CA ALA A 34 2.12 -2.18 -22.60
C ALA A 34 3.37 -1.34 -22.27
N VAL A 35 3.43 -0.79 -21.06
CA VAL A 35 4.59 -0.02 -20.56
C VAL A 35 5.69 -1.00 -20.14
N THR A 36 6.69 -1.17 -20.99
CA THR A 36 7.82 -2.08 -20.73
C THR A 36 9.08 -1.40 -20.24
N GLU A 37 9.19 -0.08 -20.42
CA GLU A 37 10.37 0.68 -20.03
C GLU A 37 10.36 0.97 -18.51
N GLU A 38 11.35 0.43 -17.81
CA GLU A 38 11.51 0.55 -16.35
C GLU A 38 11.54 2.02 -15.88
N GLN A 39 12.22 2.89 -16.63
CA GLN A 39 12.28 4.32 -16.34
C GLN A 39 10.91 4.98 -16.43
N LEU A 40 10.06 4.57 -17.38
CA LEU A 40 8.70 5.09 -17.50
C LEU A 40 7.82 4.59 -16.35
N LYS A 41 7.92 3.32 -15.94
CA LYS A 41 7.18 2.79 -14.79
C LYS A 41 7.47 3.59 -13.52
N ILE A 42 8.75 3.83 -13.24
CA ILE A 42 9.19 4.62 -12.08
C ILE A 42 8.72 6.07 -12.19
N LYS A 43 8.81 6.67 -13.38
CA LYS A 43 8.31 8.03 -13.58
C LYS A 43 6.81 8.15 -13.29
N PHE A 44 6.00 7.21 -13.78
CA PHE A 44 4.56 7.20 -13.47
C PHE A 44 4.28 6.99 -11.99
N ALA A 45 5.00 6.06 -11.34
CA ALA A 45 4.88 5.87 -9.91
C ALA A 45 5.18 7.17 -9.13
N LEU A 46 6.25 7.89 -9.48
CA LEU A 46 6.60 9.19 -8.87
C LEU A 46 5.62 10.32 -9.17
N ASP A 47 4.87 10.24 -10.28
CA ASP A 47 3.83 11.21 -10.62
C ASP A 47 2.49 10.88 -9.93
N TRP A 48 2.31 9.65 -9.44
CA TRP A 48 1.10 9.15 -8.80
C TRP A 48 1.28 8.85 -7.30
N VAL A 49 2.21 9.56 -6.67
CA VAL A 49 2.30 9.70 -5.22
C VAL A 49 2.10 11.16 -4.81
N SER A 50 1.79 11.41 -3.54
CA SER A 50 1.77 12.79 -3.03
C SER A 50 3.14 13.46 -3.13
N PHE A 51 3.14 14.80 -3.17
CA PHE A 51 4.36 15.60 -3.24
C PHE A 51 5.36 15.27 -2.12
N PRO A 52 4.97 15.16 -0.83
CA PRO A 52 5.90 14.77 0.23
C PRO A 52 6.51 13.38 0.03
N MET A 53 5.72 12.44 -0.50
CA MET A 53 6.21 11.10 -0.76
C MET A 53 7.20 11.07 -1.92
N LYS A 54 6.97 11.88 -2.96
CA LYS A 54 7.90 12.04 -4.08
C LYS A 54 9.30 12.42 -3.60
N ASP A 55 9.41 13.38 -2.68
CA ASP A 55 10.69 13.83 -2.12
C ASP A 55 11.43 12.71 -1.35
N ILE A 56 10.72 11.80 -0.71
CA ILE A 56 11.31 10.62 -0.07
C ILE A 56 11.82 9.66 -1.14
N LEU A 57 10.99 9.37 -2.13
CA LEU A 57 11.29 8.35 -3.14
C LEU A 57 12.43 8.74 -4.06
N ILE A 58 12.58 10.03 -4.43
CA ILE A 58 13.66 10.50 -5.33
C ILE A 58 15.08 10.13 -4.87
N SER A 59 15.25 9.80 -3.58
CA SER A 59 16.52 9.36 -3.00
C SER A 59 16.88 7.89 -3.30
N PHE A 60 15.94 7.11 -3.84
CA PHE A 60 16.14 5.68 -4.08
C PHE A 60 17.17 5.42 -5.20
N SER A 61 18.05 4.45 -4.96
CA SER A 61 19.02 3.99 -5.97
C SER A 61 18.35 3.45 -7.25
N SER A 62 17.14 2.91 -7.10
CA SER A 62 16.31 2.42 -8.20
C SER A 62 15.82 3.53 -9.13
N ILE A 63 15.98 4.81 -8.78
CA ILE A 63 15.67 5.95 -9.66
C ILE A 63 16.88 6.33 -10.52
N THR A 64 18.08 6.33 -9.93
CA THR A 64 19.32 6.64 -10.67
C THR A 64 19.71 5.51 -11.61
N THR A 65 19.43 4.26 -11.21
CA THR A 65 19.52 3.07 -12.07
C THR A 65 18.13 2.43 -12.17
N PRO A 66 17.29 2.86 -13.13
CA PRO A 66 15.90 2.45 -13.25
C PRO A 66 15.70 0.93 -13.18
N ASN A 67 15.08 0.48 -12.10
CA ASN A 67 14.70 -0.91 -11.89
C ASN A 67 13.43 -0.99 -11.05
N TRP A 68 12.31 -1.31 -11.70
CA TRP A 68 10.98 -1.38 -11.12
C TRP A 68 10.90 -2.40 -9.99
N LYS A 69 11.53 -3.57 -10.16
CA LYS A 69 11.56 -4.60 -9.12
C LYS A 69 12.25 -4.10 -7.85
N TYR A 70 13.37 -3.40 -7.97
CA TYR A 70 14.06 -2.82 -6.82
C TYR A 70 13.30 -1.64 -6.24
N PHE A 71 12.68 -0.81 -7.07
CA PHE A 71 11.80 0.26 -6.60
C PHE A 71 10.67 -0.26 -5.71
N LYS A 72 9.96 -1.32 -6.15
CA LYS A 72 8.92 -1.98 -5.34
C LYS A 72 9.48 -2.53 -4.03
N ARG A 73 10.60 -3.25 -4.08
CA ARG A 73 11.24 -3.82 -2.89
C ARG A 73 11.70 -2.74 -1.89
N ASP A 74 12.22 -1.62 -2.38
CA ASP A 74 12.68 -0.52 -1.53
C ASP A 74 11.48 0.16 -0.85
N LEU A 75 10.37 0.35 -1.57
CA LEU A 75 9.08 0.80 -1.02
C LEU A 75 8.56 -0.16 0.04
N GLU A 76 8.57 -1.44 -0.30
CA GLU A 76 8.15 -2.52 0.58
C GLU A 76 8.97 -2.58 1.89
N THR A 77 10.27 -2.36 1.79
CA THR A 77 11.18 -2.32 2.95
C THR A 77 10.93 -1.09 3.82
N LEU A 78 10.49 0.02 3.21
CA LEU A 78 10.18 1.26 3.94
C LEU A 78 8.87 1.15 4.73
N PHE A 79 7.94 0.29 4.29
CA PHE A 79 6.65 0.05 4.92
C PHE A 79 6.40 -1.45 5.16
N PRO A 80 7.20 -2.09 6.04
CA PRO A 80 7.15 -3.55 6.23
C PRO A 80 5.79 -4.05 6.73
N ASP A 81 5.08 -3.21 7.50
CA ASP A 81 3.74 -3.48 8.06
C ASP A 81 2.66 -3.66 6.98
N THR A 82 2.96 -3.30 5.74
CA THR A 82 2.03 -3.36 4.60
C THR A 82 2.10 -4.68 3.83
N ILE A 83 3.13 -5.51 4.08
CA ILE A 83 3.43 -6.73 3.29
C ILE A 83 3.32 -7.97 4.16
N ASN A 84 3.87 -7.90 5.37
CA ASN A 84 4.01 -9.10 6.19
C ASN A 84 2.84 -9.20 7.16
N ASP A 85 2.05 -10.25 6.99
CA ASP A 85 0.98 -10.63 7.91
C ASP A 85 1.50 -11.34 9.17
N GLU A 86 2.81 -11.62 9.23
CA GLU A 86 3.48 -12.21 10.40
C GLU A 86 3.95 -11.17 11.42
N CYS A 87 4.14 -9.91 11.00
CA CYS A 87 4.42 -8.79 11.90
C CYS A 87 3.13 -8.05 12.19
N GLY A 88 2.93 -7.66 13.46
CA GLY A 88 1.73 -6.96 13.88
C GLY A 88 1.69 -5.58 13.27
N SER A 89 0.51 -5.17 12.84
CA SER A 89 0.30 -3.87 12.22
C SER A 89 -0.71 -3.07 13.04
N MET A 90 -0.29 -1.93 13.56
CA MET A 90 -1.20 -0.97 14.22
C MET A 90 -2.33 -0.55 13.28
N TYR A 91 -2.07 -0.54 11.98
CA TYR A 91 -3.08 -0.25 10.97
C TYR A 91 -4.12 -1.38 10.82
N LYS A 92 -3.70 -2.65 10.80
CA LYS A 92 -4.64 -3.77 10.76
C LYS A 92 -5.54 -3.76 12.01
N LEU A 93 -5.01 -3.33 13.15
CA LEU A 93 -5.83 -3.09 14.34
C LEU A 93 -6.90 -2.02 14.10
N GLU A 94 -6.57 -0.92 13.42
CA GLU A 94 -7.54 0.11 13.02
C GLU A 94 -8.60 -0.44 12.05
N GLU A 95 -8.22 -1.22 11.03
CA GLU A 95 -9.20 -1.89 10.14
C GLU A 95 -10.13 -2.85 10.88
N ILE A 96 -9.58 -3.63 11.82
CA ILE A 96 -10.36 -4.56 12.63
C ILE A 96 -11.37 -3.79 13.51
N ILE A 97 -10.97 -2.63 14.05
CA ILE A 97 -11.86 -1.74 14.82
C ILE A 97 -12.95 -1.14 13.91
N ASP A 98 -12.59 -0.65 12.72
CA ASP A 98 -13.50 -0.04 11.76
C ASP A 98 -14.50 -1.05 11.19
N TRP A 99 -14.05 -2.28 10.90
CA TRP A 99 -14.92 -3.38 10.46
C TRP A 99 -16.01 -3.68 11.49
N VAL A 100 -15.70 -3.54 12.76
CA VAL A 100 -16.55 -3.98 13.86
C VAL A 100 -17.49 -2.87 14.32
N THR A 101 -17.05 -1.61 14.21
CA THR A 101 -17.81 -0.42 14.60
C THR A 101 -18.93 -0.07 13.60
N PRO A 102 -20.15 0.28 14.05
CA PRO A 102 -20.63 0.23 15.43
C PRO A 102 -21.05 -1.18 15.86
N ILE A 103 -20.72 -1.54 17.10
CA ILE A 103 -21.21 -2.76 17.75
C ILE A 103 -22.64 -2.51 18.24
N THR A 104 -23.62 -3.03 17.52
CA THR A 104 -25.03 -3.03 17.93
C THR A 104 -25.33 -4.20 18.87
N LEU A 105 -26.26 -4.01 19.82
CA LEU A 105 -26.59 -4.87 20.98
C LEU A 105 -26.91 -6.37 20.70
N HIS A 106 -26.92 -6.81 19.44
CA HIS A 106 -27.29 -8.18 19.02
C HIS A 106 -26.23 -8.87 18.14
N LYS A 107 -24.98 -8.39 18.12
CA LYS A 107 -23.89 -8.94 17.30
C LYS A 107 -22.81 -9.65 18.13
N ARG A 108 -23.21 -10.54 19.06
CA ARG A 108 -22.27 -11.29 19.91
C ARG A 108 -21.23 -12.08 19.10
N GLU A 109 -21.64 -12.71 18.00
CA GLU A 109 -20.72 -13.46 17.12
C GLU A 109 -19.69 -12.55 16.45
N LYS A 110 -20.11 -11.34 16.04
CA LYS A 110 -19.19 -10.32 15.49
C LYS A 110 -18.20 -9.83 16.54
N LEU A 111 -18.63 -9.72 17.80
CA LEU A 111 -17.75 -9.37 18.93
C LEU A 111 -16.72 -10.48 19.19
N CYS A 112 -17.13 -11.75 19.19
CA CYS A 112 -16.18 -12.85 19.35
C CYS A 112 -15.17 -12.92 18.20
N LEU A 113 -15.59 -12.65 16.96
CA LEU A 113 -14.68 -12.59 15.81
C LEU A 113 -13.72 -11.40 15.92
N TYR A 114 -14.20 -10.24 16.40
CA TYR A 114 -13.34 -9.10 16.72
C TYR A 114 -12.25 -9.50 17.72
N ASP A 115 -12.63 -10.08 18.87
CA ASP A 115 -11.68 -10.46 19.91
C ASP A 115 -10.59 -11.39 19.36
N ILE A 116 -10.97 -12.42 18.59
CA ILE A 116 -10.03 -13.38 17.99
C ILE A 116 -9.07 -12.70 17.00
N VAL A 117 -9.60 -11.88 16.08
CA VAL A 117 -8.81 -11.28 15.02
C VAL A 117 -7.92 -10.16 15.57
N PHE A 118 -8.44 -9.37 16.52
CA PHE A 118 -7.71 -8.31 17.20
C PHE A 118 -6.60 -8.87 18.10
N GLU A 119 -6.88 -9.88 18.95
CA GLU A 119 -5.86 -10.53 19.78
C GLU A 119 -4.76 -11.15 18.93
N ARG A 120 -5.13 -11.80 17.82
CA ARG A 120 -4.15 -12.39 16.90
C ARG A 120 -3.26 -11.33 16.28
N GLU A 121 -3.82 -10.18 15.91
CA GLU A 121 -3.04 -9.10 15.32
C GLU A 121 -2.15 -8.39 16.35
N VAL A 122 -2.67 -8.12 17.56
CA VAL A 122 -1.87 -7.60 18.69
C VAL A 122 -0.72 -8.55 19.05
N SER A 123 -0.94 -9.87 18.99
CA SER A 123 0.09 -10.85 19.38
C SER A 123 1.33 -10.86 18.47
N LYS A 124 1.26 -10.21 17.31
CA LYS A 124 2.35 -10.07 16.36
C LYS A 124 3.14 -8.76 16.53
N LEU A 125 2.65 -7.82 17.37
CA LEU A 125 3.31 -6.54 17.69
C LEU A 125 4.50 -6.72 18.65
#